data_AF-A0A963MX94-F1
#
_entry.id   AF-A0A963MX94-F1
#
_cell.length_a   1.000
_cell.length_b   1.000
_cell.length_c   1.000
_cell.angle_alpha   90.00
_cell.angle_beta   90.00
_cell.angle_gamma   90.00
#
_symmetry.space_group_name_H-M   'P 1'
#
loop_
_entity.id
_entity.type
_entity.pdbx_description
1 polymer ?
#
loop_
_entity_poly.entity_id
_entity_poly.type
_entity_poly.pdbx_seq_one_letter_code
_entity_poly.pdbx_strand_id
1 'polypeptide(L)'
;MGGWSHRVRAGLAVSAASLLPLGAVALAGAGSEGHERGRAIYNFRCYFCHGYSGDARTLAATYLSPPPRDFVALPPDGLKRDSMVSAVTNGRPGTAMKGFKGILSHEDIGLVVDFVRTEFMEHKAANTKYHTVENGWADHDRNRLAFPFATGEIPLDRPWSELTEDQQRGKRLFLGACISCHDHARTLDPGVVWEGRPVSYPRNQHEPGVPSRPPTQDEALASASPYLLHDVVPKIENATELEREGEHLFQKNCAFCHAADGTGKNWIGSFMEPHPRNLTDPAFMAGMTPSRLAHTIREGLPNTSMPAWKHVLEPRQVDAIVAYVGKAFHPLKGD
;
A
#
# COMPACT_ATOMS: atom_id res chain seq x y z
N MET A 1 -34.33 -63.87 55.74
CA MET A 1 -34.67 -62.75 54.83
C MET A 1 -34.02 -63.10 53.49
N GLY A 2 -34.64 -63.89 52.60
CA GLY A 2 -35.68 -63.49 51.62
C GLY A 2 -35.07 -62.53 50.60
N GLY A 3 -34.99 -62.75 49.28
CA GLY A 3 -35.44 -63.80 48.37
C GLY A 3 -34.97 -63.47 46.93
N TRP A 4 -34.96 -64.51 46.08
CA TRP A 4 -34.92 -64.61 44.61
C TRP A 4 -34.71 -63.42 43.64
N SER A 5 -33.75 -63.63 42.70
CA SER A 5 -33.89 -63.69 41.22
C SER A 5 -34.78 -62.69 40.47
N HIS A 6 -34.25 -62.03 39.42
CA HIS A 6 -34.70 -62.24 38.02
C HIS A 6 -34.00 -61.35 36.95
N ARG A 7 -33.60 -62.04 35.86
CA ARG A 7 -33.83 -61.75 34.42
C ARG A 7 -33.00 -60.69 33.68
N VAL A 8 -32.27 -61.24 32.70
CA VAL A 8 -31.77 -60.66 31.45
C VAL A 8 -32.88 -60.02 30.62
N ARG A 9 -32.63 -58.85 30.02
CA ARG A 9 -33.16 -58.45 28.70
C ARG A 9 -32.16 -57.57 27.96
N ALA A 10 -31.58 -58.12 26.88
CA ALA A 10 -30.85 -57.38 25.87
C ALA A 10 -31.88 -56.65 24.97
N GLY A 11 -31.80 -55.32 24.91
CA GLY A 11 -32.55 -54.50 23.96
C GLY A 11 -31.63 -54.07 22.83
N LEU A 12 -31.87 -54.60 21.62
CA LEU A 12 -31.37 -54.01 20.39
C LEU A 12 -32.13 -52.71 20.12
N ALA A 13 -31.45 -51.57 20.20
CA ALA A 13 -31.94 -50.30 19.67
C ALA A 13 -31.45 -50.16 18.23
N VAL A 14 -32.37 -50.24 17.27
CA VAL A 14 -32.15 -49.89 15.87
C VAL A 14 -32.13 -48.36 15.79
N SER A 15 -30.97 -47.77 15.54
CA SER A 15 -30.85 -46.33 15.25
C SER A 15 -31.44 -46.03 13.88
N ALA A 16 -32.52 -45.25 13.84
CA ALA A 16 -33.02 -44.64 12.62
C ALA A 16 -32.00 -43.60 12.14
N ALA A 17 -31.42 -43.83 10.95
CA ALA A 17 -30.59 -42.86 10.27
C ALA A 17 -31.50 -41.74 9.72
N SER A 18 -31.47 -40.59 10.38
CA SER A 18 -32.09 -39.36 9.89
C SER A 18 -31.32 -38.86 8.67
N LEU A 19 -31.93 -38.98 7.49
CA LEU A 19 -31.48 -38.33 6.25
C LEU A 19 -31.63 -36.81 6.39
N LEU A 20 -30.53 -36.11 6.64
CA LEU A 20 -30.46 -34.65 6.50
C LEU A 20 -30.40 -34.30 5.00
N PRO A 21 -31.10 -33.24 4.55
CA PRO A 21 -31.06 -32.84 3.16
C PRO A 21 -29.70 -32.22 2.81
N LEU A 22 -29.04 -32.80 1.80
CA LEU A 22 -27.89 -32.24 1.11
C LEU A 22 -28.32 -30.93 0.40
N GLY A 23 -28.24 -29.79 1.08
CA GLY A 23 -28.62 -28.52 0.44
C GLY A 23 -28.17 -27.22 1.10
N ALA A 24 -27.66 -27.23 2.35
CA ALA A 24 -27.42 -25.98 3.08
C ALA A 24 -25.94 -25.59 3.31
N VAL A 25 -24.96 -26.40 2.88
CA VAL A 25 -23.54 -26.16 3.22
C VAL A 25 -22.78 -25.32 2.18
N ALA A 26 -23.31 -25.11 0.97
CA ALA A 26 -22.57 -24.47 -0.13
C ALA A 26 -22.53 -22.92 -0.10
N LEU A 27 -23.44 -22.26 0.63
CA LEU A 27 -23.55 -20.78 0.59
C LEU A 27 -22.61 -20.05 1.54
N ALA A 28 -22.24 -20.65 2.68
CA ALA A 28 -21.32 -20.03 3.64
C ALA A 28 -19.85 -20.06 3.15
N GLY A 29 -19.47 -21.12 2.42
CA GLY A 29 -18.12 -21.29 1.88
C GLY A 29 -17.79 -20.27 0.78
N ALA A 30 -18.69 -20.08 -0.18
CA ALA A 30 -18.49 -19.17 -1.30
C ALA A 30 -18.40 -17.69 -0.87
N GLY A 31 -19.19 -17.28 0.13
CA GLY A 31 -19.10 -15.94 0.70
C GLY A 31 -17.76 -15.68 1.40
N SER A 32 -17.25 -16.66 2.14
CA SER A 32 -15.94 -16.57 2.79
C SER A 32 -14.77 -16.59 1.80
N GLU A 33 -14.85 -17.40 0.73
CA GLU A 33 -13.79 -17.51 -0.28
C GLU A 33 -13.69 -16.24 -1.12
N GLY A 34 -14.82 -15.69 -1.57
CA GLY A 34 -14.86 -14.42 -2.28
C GLY A 34 -14.32 -13.26 -1.43
N HIS A 35 -14.69 -13.23 -0.15
CA HIS A 35 -14.20 -12.22 0.79
C HIS A 35 -12.69 -12.30 1.00
N GLU A 36 -12.15 -13.50 1.20
CA GLU A 36 -10.70 -13.69 1.36
C GLU A 36 -9.91 -13.43 0.08
N ARG A 37 -10.49 -13.72 -1.09
CA ARG A 37 -9.92 -13.30 -2.37
C ARG A 37 -9.90 -11.78 -2.51
N GLY A 38 -10.97 -11.09 -2.12
CA GLY A 38 -11.02 -9.62 -2.05
C GLY A 38 -9.95 -9.06 -1.10
N ARG A 39 -9.79 -9.66 0.09
CA ARG A 39 -8.73 -9.34 1.06
C ARG A 39 -7.34 -9.51 0.46
N ALA A 40 -7.07 -10.62 -0.23
CA ALA A 40 -5.78 -10.89 -0.85
C ALA A 40 -5.44 -9.85 -1.93
N ILE A 41 -6.42 -9.46 -2.76
CA ILE A 41 -6.25 -8.40 -3.76
C ILE A 41 -5.94 -7.06 -3.07
N TYR A 42 -6.69 -6.71 -2.01
CA TYR A 42 -6.45 -5.48 -1.26
C TYR A 42 -5.04 -5.44 -0.68
N ASN A 43 -4.63 -6.52 -0.01
CA ASN A 43 -3.30 -6.66 0.60
C ASN A 43 -2.17 -6.67 -0.43
N PHE A 44 -2.43 -7.08 -1.67
CA PHE A 44 -1.41 -7.09 -2.70
C PHE A 44 -1.30 -5.75 -3.44
N ARG A 45 -2.40 -5.01 -3.60
CA ARG A 45 -2.47 -3.88 -4.56
C ARG A 45 -2.94 -2.55 -3.98
N CYS A 46 -3.73 -2.58 -2.92
CA CYS A 46 -4.47 -1.40 -2.46
C CYS A 46 -3.90 -0.82 -1.16
N TYR A 47 -3.47 -1.68 -0.24
CA TYR A 47 -3.05 -1.28 1.11
C TYR A 47 -1.95 -0.21 1.12
N PHE A 48 -1.08 -0.21 0.11
CA PHE A 48 0.08 0.67 0.09
C PHE A 48 -0.30 2.15 0.08
N CYS A 49 -1.37 2.49 -0.65
CA CYS A 49 -1.93 3.83 -0.67
C CYS A 49 -3.06 3.99 0.36
N HIS A 50 -3.89 2.96 0.55
CA HIS A 50 -5.11 3.08 1.35
C HIS A 50 -4.96 2.63 2.81
N GLY A 51 -3.77 2.23 3.24
CA GLY A 51 -3.52 1.67 4.57
C GLY A 51 -3.96 0.22 4.68
N TYR A 52 -3.30 -0.56 5.53
CA TYR A 52 -3.77 -1.93 5.80
C TYR A 52 -5.21 -1.94 6.28
N SER A 53 -5.55 -1.02 7.19
CA SER A 53 -6.89 -0.89 7.77
C SER A 53 -7.82 0.06 7.00
N GLY A 54 -7.48 0.45 5.78
CA GLY A 54 -8.34 1.31 4.95
C GLY A 54 -8.42 2.77 5.38
N ASP A 55 -7.56 3.22 6.30
CA ASP A 55 -7.56 4.56 6.90
C ASP A 55 -6.69 5.58 6.14
N ALA A 56 -6.03 5.15 5.06
CA ALA A 56 -5.08 5.93 4.28
C ALA A 56 -3.95 6.58 5.10
N ARG A 57 -3.61 6.02 6.27
CA ARG A 57 -2.47 6.48 7.08
C ARG A 57 -1.19 5.76 6.67
N THR A 58 -0.76 6.02 5.43
CA THR A 58 0.49 5.46 4.90
C THR A 58 1.45 6.55 4.50
N LEU A 59 2.74 6.18 4.44
CA LEU A 59 3.76 7.05 3.86
C LEU A 59 3.32 7.55 2.48
N ALA A 60 2.78 6.67 1.63
CA ALA A 60 2.28 7.02 0.30
C ALA A 60 1.25 8.14 0.31
N ALA A 61 0.32 8.13 1.27
CA ALA A 61 -0.73 9.15 1.35
C ALA A 61 -0.18 10.57 1.54
N THR A 62 1.02 10.72 2.08
CA THR A 62 1.65 12.04 2.30
C THR A 62 2.24 12.67 1.02
N TYR A 63 2.51 11.87 -0.03
CA TYR A 63 3.06 12.35 -1.30
C TYR A 63 1.99 12.60 -2.37
N LEU A 64 0.77 12.11 -2.14
CA LEU A 64 -0.28 12.12 -3.13
C LEU A 64 -1.21 13.31 -2.91
N SER A 65 -1.39 14.11 -3.95
CA SER A 65 -2.32 15.24 -3.95
C SER A 65 -3.38 15.07 -5.06
N PRO A 66 -4.66 14.83 -4.70
CA PRO A 66 -5.19 14.68 -3.33
C PRO A 66 -4.80 13.34 -2.67
N PRO A 67 -4.86 13.24 -1.32
CA PRO A 67 -4.53 12.01 -0.62
C PRO A 67 -5.54 10.89 -0.92
N PRO A 68 -5.14 9.61 -0.76
CA PRO A 68 -6.03 8.46 -0.84
C PRO A 68 -7.22 8.59 0.12
N ARG A 69 -8.30 7.86 -0.18
CA ARG A 69 -9.51 7.88 0.64
C ARG A 69 -9.26 7.12 1.95
N ASP A 70 -9.56 7.77 3.08
CA ASP A 70 -9.86 7.11 4.34
C ASP A 70 -11.28 6.52 4.27
N PHE A 71 -11.37 5.20 4.13
CA PHE A 71 -12.64 4.46 4.06
C PHE A 71 -13.28 4.26 5.44
N VAL A 72 -12.46 4.28 6.51
CA VAL A 72 -12.93 4.11 7.88
C VAL A 72 -13.71 5.33 8.34
N ALA A 73 -13.32 6.53 7.90
CA ALA A 73 -14.05 7.77 8.19
C ALA A 73 -15.41 7.91 7.47
N LEU A 74 -15.70 7.08 6.46
CA LEU A 74 -16.96 7.16 5.69
C LEU A 74 -18.11 6.41 6.38
N PRO A 75 -19.37 6.87 6.31
CA PRO A 75 -20.49 6.03 6.70
C PRO A 75 -20.65 4.84 5.72
N PRO A 76 -21.34 3.74 6.12
CA PRO A 76 -21.54 2.54 5.28
C PRO A 76 -22.11 2.82 3.87
N ASP A 77 -22.93 3.86 3.75
CA ASP A 77 -23.57 4.29 2.51
C ASP A 77 -22.90 5.52 1.86
N GLY A 78 -21.80 6.01 2.44
CA GLY A 78 -21.09 7.22 2.01
C GLY A 78 -20.44 7.12 0.63
N LEU A 79 -20.29 5.89 0.10
CA LEU A 79 -19.96 5.63 -1.30
C LEU A 79 -20.87 4.52 -1.82
N LYS A 80 -21.36 4.66 -3.06
CA LYS A 80 -22.10 3.61 -3.74
C LYS A 80 -21.13 2.58 -4.32
N ARG A 81 -21.50 1.29 -4.24
CA ARG A 81 -20.69 0.18 -4.75
C ARG A 81 -20.27 0.38 -6.20
N ASP A 82 -21.21 0.76 -7.08
CA ASP A 82 -20.93 0.95 -8.51
C ASP A 82 -19.94 2.10 -8.77
N SER A 83 -19.98 3.16 -7.96
CA SER A 83 -18.99 4.24 -8.01
C SER A 83 -17.60 3.75 -7.63
N MET A 84 -17.50 2.88 -6.61
CA MET A 84 -16.23 2.27 -6.21
C MET A 84 -15.70 1.32 -7.28
N VAL A 85 -16.56 0.45 -7.85
CA VAL A 85 -16.20 -0.44 -8.96
C VAL A 85 -15.72 0.36 -10.16
N SER A 86 -16.40 1.45 -10.53
CA SER A 86 -15.99 2.32 -11.62
C SER A 86 -14.63 2.98 -11.35
N ALA A 87 -14.41 3.47 -10.12
CA ALA A 87 -13.15 4.07 -9.72
C ALA A 87 -11.98 3.07 -9.71
N VAL A 88 -12.19 1.83 -9.26
CA VAL A 88 -11.16 0.78 -9.32
C VAL A 88 -10.92 0.32 -10.76
N THR A 89 -11.97 0.25 -11.58
CA THR A 89 -11.84 -0.18 -12.98
C THR A 89 -11.07 0.85 -13.81
N ASN A 90 -11.49 2.12 -13.73
CA ASN A 90 -11.06 3.16 -14.66
C ASN A 90 -10.08 4.18 -14.04
N GLY A 91 -9.91 4.15 -12.72
CA GLY A 91 -9.19 5.17 -11.98
C GLY A 91 -10.05 6.39 -11.68
N ARG A 92 -9.42 7.42 -11.12
CA ARG A 92 -10.06 8.72 -10.85
C ARG A 92 -9.18 9.85 -11.43
N PRO A 93 -9.64 10.53 -12.49
CA PRO A 93 -8.94 11.67 -13.07
C PRO A 93 -8.57 12.73 -12.03
N GLY A 94 -7.39 13.34 -12.18
CA GLY A 94 -6.87 14.34 -11.25
C GLY A 94 -6.34 13.77 -9.92
N THR A 95 -6.27 12.44 -9.77
CA THR A 95 -5.72 11.77 -8.58
C THR A 95 -4.71 10.68 -8.99
N ALA A 96 -3.96 10.16 -8.02
CA ALA A 96 -3.09 9.00 -8.24
C ALA A 96 -3.82 7.64 -8.30
N MET A 97 -5.16 7.62 -8.14
CA MET A 97 -5.94 6.39 -8.24
C MET A 97 -6.03 5.94 -9.69
N LYS A 98 -5.15 5.01 -10.08
CA LYS A 98 -5.12 4.36 -11.39
C LYS A 98 -6.32 3.42 -11.60
N GLY A 99 -6.61 3.12 -12.86
CA GLY A 99 -7.51 2.04 -13.24
C GLY A 99 -6.80 0.67 -13.20
N PHE A 100 -7.54 -0.36 -12.82
CA PHE A 100 -7.09 -1.75 -12.77
C PHE A 100 -7.70 -2.62 -13.88
N LYS A 101 -8.45 -2.03 -14.82
CA LYS A 101 -8.93 -2.71 -16.02
C LYS A 101 -7.76 -3.36 -16.78
N GLY A 102 -7.87 -4.65 -17.07
CA GLY A 102 -6.84 -5.43 -17.75
C GLY A 102 -5.75 -5.99 -16.81
N ILE A 103 -5.76 -5.61 -15.52
CA ILE A 103 -4.91 -6.19 -14.47
C ILE A 103 -5.75 -7.11 -13.57
N LEU A 104 -6.97 -6.68 -13.24
CA LEU A 104 -7.95 -7.44 -12.47
C LEU A 104 -9.16 -7.78 -13.34
N SER A 105 -9.77 -8.95 -13.09
CA SER A 105 -11.05 -9.30 -13.69
C SER A 105 -12.18 -8.43 -13.11
N HIS A 106 -13.30 -8.33 -13.82
CA HIS A 106 -14.47 -7.61 -13.30
C HIS A 106 -14.98 -8.21 -11.98
N GLU A 107 -14.89 -9.53 -11.84
CA GLU A 107 -15.20 -10.24 -10.60
C GLU A 107 -14.24 -9.84 -9.47
N ASP A 108 -12.93 -9.88 -9.70
CA ASP A 108 -11.90 -9.49 -8.70
C ASP A 108 -12.07 -8.03 -8.24
N ILE A 109 -12.42 -7.13 -9.16
CA ILE A 109 -12.73 -5.74 -8.84
C ILE A 109 -13.96 -5.66 -7.92
N GLY A 110 -15.00 -6.45 -8.21
CA GLY A 110 -16.17 -6.56 -7.34
C GLY A 110 -15.79 -7.04 -5.94
N LEU A 111 -15.02 -8.12 -5.84
CA LEU A 111 -14.62 -8.72 -4.57
C LEU A 111 -13.79 -7.78 -3.69
N VAL A 112 -12.82 -7.06 -4.27
CA VAL A 112 -12.03 -6.09 -3.48
C VAL A 112 -12.86 -4.90 -3.02
N VAL A 113 -13.82 -4.45 -3.84
CA VAL A 113 -14.77 -3.39 -3.43
C VAL A 113 -15.66 -3.88 -2.30
N ASP A 114 -16.20 -5.09 -2.40
CA ASP A 114 -17.08 -5.66 -1.38
C ASP A 114 -16.32 -5.88 -0.06
N PHE A 115 -15.06 -6.32 -0.13
CA PHE A 115 -14.16 -6.40 1.02
C PHE A 115 -13.98 -5.03 1.71
N VAL A 116 -13.62 -3.97 0.96
CA VAL A 116 -13.43 -2.61 1.51
C VAL A 116 -14.70 -2.10 2.18
N ARG A 117 -15.86 -2.31 1.54
CA ARG A 117 -17.15 -1.89 2.08
C ARG A 117 -17.47 -2.63 3.38
N THR A 118 -17.35 -3.95 3.37
CA THR A 118 -17.71 -4.80 4.50
C THR A 118 -16.78 -4.52 5.70
N GLU A 119 -15.46 -4.57 5.50
CA GLU A 119 -14.52 -4.47 6.61
C GLU A 119 -14.33 -3.02 7.07
N PHE A 120 -14.03 -2.09 6.17
CA PHE A 120 -13.63 -0.73 6.56
C PHE A 120 -14.80 0.23 6.68
N MET A 121 -15.83 0.11 5.85
CA MET A 121 -16.96 1.04 5.87
C MET A 121 -18.08 0.58 6.83
N GLU A 122 -18.44 -0.70 6.80
CA GLU A 122 -19.54 -1.27 7.62
C GLU A 122 -19.05 -1.68 9.01
N HIS A 123 -18.06 -2.58 9.09
CA HIS A 123 -17.60 -3.13 10.37
C HIS A 123 -16.59 -2.25 11.12
N LYS A 124 -15.94 -1.30 10.43
CA LYS A 124 -14.80 -0.53 10.96
C LYS A 124 -13.68 -1.43 11.50
N ALA A 125 -13.53 -2.60 10.91
CA ALA A 125 -12.58 -3.61 11.33
C ALA A 125 -11.17 -3.25 10.85
N ALA A 126 -10.18 -3.43 11.74
CA ALA A 126 -8.78 -3.41 11.33
C ALA A 126 -8.48 -4.62 10.44
N ASN A 127 -7.65 -4.44 9.42
CA ASN A 127 -7.21 -5.57 8.61
C ASN A 127 -6.06 -6.30 9.32
N THR A 128 -6.40 -7.31 10.10
CA THR A 128 -5.47 -7.98 11.01
C THR A 128 -4.59 -9.04 10.34
N LYS A 129 -4.82 -9.37 9.06
CA LYS A 129 -4.13 -10.48 8.38
C LYS A 129 -2.79 -10.12 7.73
N TYR A 130 -2.07 -9.09 8.19
CA TYR A 130 -0.72 -8.84 7.67
C TYR A 130 0.33 -9.75 8.32
N HIS A 131 0.28 -9.88 9.65
CA HIS A 131 1.24 -10.65 10.44
C HIS A 131 0.78 -12.09 10.67
N THR A 132 0.44 -12.82 9.60
CA THR A 132 0.06 -14.24 9.70
C THR A 132 1.19 -15.16 9.24
N VAL A 133 1.13 -16.43 9.64
CA VAL A 133 2.09 -17.46 9.21
C VAL A 133 2.09 -17.59 7.69
N GLU A 134 0.91 -17.50 7.08
CA GLU A 134 0.71 -17.60 5.63
C GLU A 134 1.38 -16.44 4.87
N ASN A 135 1.51 -15.27 5.51
CA ASN A 135 2.21 -14.10 4.97
C ASN A 135 3.69 -14.04 5.37
N GLY A 136 4.27 -15.16 5.80
CA GLY A 136 5.71 -15.29 6.11
C GLY A 136 6.10 -14.80 7.51
N TRP A 137 5.13 -14.46 8.36
CA TRP A 137 5.35 -13.93 9.70
C TRP A 137 5.11 -14.97 10.79
N ALA A 138 5.80 -16.12 10.68
CA ALA A 138 5.77 -17.13 11.73
C ALA A 138 6.25 -16.54 13.07
N ASP A 139 5.51 -16.83 14.14
CA ASP A 139 5.77 -16.38 15.51
C ASP A 139 5.88 -14.85 15.69
N HIS A 140 5.16 -14.05 14.90
CA HIS A 140 5.20 -12.58 15.03
C HIS A 140 4.81 -12.09 16.43
N ASP A 141 3.92 -12.82 17.12
CA ASP A 141 3.49 -12.53 18.50
C ASP A 141 4.63 -12.53 19.52
N ARG A 142 5.81 -13.09 19.19
CA ARG A 142 7.02 -12.93 20.03
C ARG A 142 7.39 -11.45 20.23
N ASN A 143 6.98 -10.59 19.30
CA ASN A 143 7.22 -9.14 19.32
C ASN A 143 6.07 -8.34 19.93
N ARG A 144 5.09 -8.98 20.59
CA ARG A 144 3.86 -8.33 21.11
C ARG A 144 4.09 -7.10 21.97
N LEU A 145 5.25 -6.97 22.64
CA LEU A 145 5.59 -5.80 23.42
C LEU A 145 5.71 -4.53 22.56
N ALA A 146 6.05 -4.65 21.28
CA ALA A 146 6.13 -3.52 20.34
C ALA A 146 4.78 -3.12 19.73
N PHE A 147 3.75 -3.98 19.83
CA PHE A 147 2.48 -3.76 19.13
C PHE A 147 1.77 -2.48 19.55
N PRO A 148 1.71 -2.08 20.85
CA PRO A 148 1.07 -0.84 21.24
C PRO A 148 1.67 0.41 20.58
N PHE A 149 2.95 0.38 20.19
CA PHE A 149 3.58 1.47 19.43
C PHE A 149 3.24 1.38 17.94
N ALA A 150 3.23 0.17 17.37
CA ALA A 150 2.88 -0.06 15.97
C ALA A 150 1.41 0.25 15.65
N THR A 151 0.50 0.04 16.59
CA THR A 151 -0.94 0.36 16.47
C THR A 151 -1.26 1.80 16.89
N GLY A 152 -0.31 2.51 17.49
CA GLY A 152 -0.51 3.86 18.01
C GLY A 152 -1.31 3.94 19.32
N GLU A 153 -1.53 2.82 20.01
CA GLU A 153 -2.11 2.80 21.36
C GLU A 153 -1.26 3.61 22.34
N ILE A 154 0.06 3.42 22.29
CA ILE A 154 1.04 4.21 23.03
C ILE A 154 1.73 5.16 22.05
N PRO A 155 1.68 6.49 22.32
CA PRO A 155 2.41 7.45 21.52
C PRO A 155 3.92 7.18 21.52
N LEU A 156 4.55 7.24 20.35
CA LEU A 156 5.97 6.95 20.19
C LEU A 156 6.85 7.94 20.97
N ASP A 157 6.41 9.19 21.08
CA ASP A 157 7.06 10.30 21.80
C ASP A 157 6.82 10.28 23.32
N ARG A 158 6.04 9.32 23.84
CA ARG A 158 5.82 9.20 25.29
C ARG A 158 7.14 9.10 26.05
N PRO A 159 7.40 9.94 27.08
CA PRO A 159 8.68 9.95 27.79
C PRO A 159 9.01 8.59 28.38
N TRP A 160 10.29 8.18 28.28
CA TRP A 160 10.75 6.88 28.79
C TRP A 160 10.44 6.68 30.28
N SER A 161 10.49 7.75 31.07
CA SER A 161 10.17 7.77 32.50
C SER A 161 8.69 7.49 32.81
N GLU A 162 7.80 7.69 31.84
CA GLU A 162 6.37 7.43 31.98
C GLU A 162 5.96 6.04 31.47
N LEU A 163 6.91 5.28 30.93
CA LEU A 163 6.68 3.93 30.42
C LEU A 163 7.04 2.89 31.49
N THR A 164 6.19 1.88 31.65
CA THR A 164 6.51 0.65 32.39
C THR A 164 7.72 -0.06 31.77
N GLU A 165 8.40 -0.92 32.52
CA GLU A 165 9.57 -1.66 32.01
C GLU A 165 9.27 -2.44 30.72
N ASP A 166 8.11 -3.09 30.65
CA ASP A 166 7.67 -3.81 29.44
C ASP A 166 7.39 -2.89 28.27
N GLN A 167 6.80 -1.72 28.51
CA GLN A 167 6.62 -0.71 27.47
C GLN A 167 7.95 -0.12 27.00
N GLN A 168 8.92 0.07 27.88
CA GLN A 168 10.26 0.49 27.48
C GLN A 168 10.93 -0.58 26.61
N ARG A 169 10.85 -1.86 26.99
CA ARG A 169 11.34 -2.96 26.16
C ARG A 169 10.64 -3.00 24.80
N GLY A 170 9.33 -2.83 24.79
CA GLY A 170 8.50 -2.71 23.60
C GLY A 170 8.91 -1.55 22.69
N LYS A 171 9.13 -0.37 23.27
CA LYS A 171 9.59 0.83 22.53
C LYS A 171 10.97 0.61 21.92
N ARG A 172 11.92 0.01 22.65
CA ARG A 172 13.25 -0.32 22.09
C ARG A 172 13.14 -1.29 20.92
N LEU A 173 12.32 -2.34 21.06
CA LEU A 173 12.08 -3.31 20.00
C LEU A 173 11.45 -2.65 18.77
N PHE A 174 10.43 -1.83 18.98
CA PHE A 174 9.75 -1.08 17.93
C PHE A 174 10.71 -0.17 17.15
N LEU A 175 11.48 0.63 17.87
CA LEU A 175 12.47 1.56 17.31
C LEU A 175 13.59 0.85 16.55
N GLY A 176 14.00 -0.34 17.01
CA GLY A 176 15.12 -1.08 16.41
C GLY A 176 14.75 -1.91 15.18
N ALA A 177 13.49 -2.33 15.04
CA ALA A 177 13.11 -3.34 14.04
C ALA A 177 11.78 -3.10 13.31
N CYS A 178 10.84 -2.37 13.91
CA CYS A 178 9.47 -2.26 13.38
C CYS A 178 9.21 -0.91 12.70
N ILE A 179 9.89 0.14 13.15
CA ILE A 179 9.54 1.51 12.76
C ILE A 179 9.75 1.78 11.26
N SER A 180 10.67 1.08 10.60
CA SER A 180 10.90 1.16 9.15
C SER A 180 9.65 0.87 8.31
N CYS A 181 8.75 0.03 8.79
CA CYS A 181 7.49 -0.31 8.12
C CYS A 181 6.26 0.31 8.80
N HIS A 182 6.41 0.78 10.04
CA HIS A 182 5.36 1.40 10.87
C HIS A 182 5.70 2.86 11.19
N ASP A 183 6.08 3.62 10.17
CA ASP A 183 6.70 4.93 10.26
C ASP A 183 5.77 6.08 10.70
N HIS A 184 4.46 5.82 10.73
CA HIS A 184 3.42 6.72 11.24
C HIS A 184 2.84 6.29 12.60
N ALA A 185 3.69 5.77 13.49
CA ALA A 185 3.30 5.60 14.89
C ALA A 185 2.78 6.93 15.44
N ARG A 186 1.66 6.89 16.16
CA ARG A 186 1.03 8.07 16.74
C ARG A 186 2.04 8.80 17.64
N THR A 187 2.10 10.12 17.55
CA THR A 187 2.79 11.00 18.52
C THR A 187 1.78 11.95 19.16
N LEU A 188 2.08 12.46 20.36
CA LEU A 188 1.32 13.52 21.03
C LEU A 188 1.72 14.90 20.50
N ASP A 189 3.03 15.12 20.41
CA ASP A 189 3.66 16.27 19.81
C ASP A 189 4.68 15.76 18.80
N PRO A 190 4.50 16.02 17.48
CA PRO A 190 5.51 15.64 16.52
C PRO A 190 6.83 16.37 16.79
N GLY A 191 6.89 17.45 17.56
CA GLY A 191 8.12 18.18 17.85
C GLY A 191 8.64 18.96 16.64
N VAL A 192 9.75 19.67 16.84
CA VAL A 192 10.38 20.51 15.81
C VAL A 192 11.11 19.66 14.76
N VAL A 193 11.22 20.18 13.53
CA VAL A 193 11.70 19.44 12.34
C VAL A 193 13.12 18.88 12.49
N TRP A 194 13.96 19.52 13.31
CA TRP A 194 15.38 19.19 13.49
C TRP A 194 15.67 18.26 14.68
N GLU A 195 14.66 17.79 15.39
CA GLU A 195 14.86 16.80 16.45
C GLU A 195 15.16 15.41 15.86
N GLY A 196 16.13 14.70 16.43
CA GLY A 196 16.55 13.38 15.96
C GLY A 196 15.42 12.37 16.08
N ARG A 197 15.03 11.76 14.95
CA ARG A 197 13.96 10.75 14.88
C ARG A 197 14.50 9.44 14.32
N PRO A 198 13.86 8.30 14.65
CA PRO A 198 14.28 7.01 14.13
C PRO A 198 14.14 7.01 12.60
N VAL A 199 15.02 6.24 11.94
CA VAL A 199 15.40 6.30 10.50
C VAL A 199 14.24 6.07 9.49
N SER A 200 13.02 5.88 9.98
CA SER A 200 11.83 5.81 9.14
C SER A 200 11.12 7.16 8.95
N TYR A 201 11.69 8.27 9.45
CA TYR A 201 11.03 9.58 9.32
C TYR A 201 10.75 9.92 7.84
N PRO A 202 9.51 10.35 7.49
CA PRO A 202 9.07 10.51 6.12
C PRO A 202 10.06 11.33 5.28
N ARG A 203 10.32 10.80 4.08
CA ARG A 203 11.02 11.52 3.01
C ARG A 203 10.23 12.81 2.69
N ASN A 204 10.88 13.80 2.08
CA ASN A 204 10.36 15.17 1.88
C ASN A 204 10.20 16.07 3.11
N GLN A 205 10.96 15.80 4.18
CA GLN A 205 10.93 16.61 5.41
C GLN A 205 9.50 16.86 5.90
N HIS A 206 8.65 15.83 5.90
CA HIS A 206 7.26 16.01 6.30
C HIS A 206 7.23 16.58 7.72
N GLU A 207 6.77 17.82 7.81
CA GLU A 207 6.50 18.53 9.04
C GLU A 207 4.98 18.57 9.17
N PRO A 208 4.40 18.03 10.25
CA PRO A 208 2.96 18.08 10.44
C PRO A 208 2.43 19.51 10.37
N GLY A 209 1.49 19.76 9.45
CA GLY A 209 0.94 21.09 9.21
C GLY A 209 1.65 21.91 8.13
N VAL A 210 2.77 21.42 7.57
CA VAL A 210 3.49 22.07 6.47
C VAL A 210 3.42 21.17 5.23
N PRO A 211 3.14 21.74 4.03
CA PRO A 211 3.19 20.97 2.79
C PRO A 211 4.58 20.37 2.57
N SER A 212 4.64 19.06 2.36
CA SER A 212 5.87 18.35 2.02
C SER A 212 6.53 18.97 0.79
N ARG A 213 7.87 19.07 0.81
CA ARG A 213 8.68 19.56 -0.32
C ARG A 213 9.81 18.58 -0.66
N PRO A 214 10.29 18.56 -1.91
CA PRO A 214 11.47 17.79 -2.26
C PRO A 214 12.68 18.20 -1.38
N PRO A 215 13.54 17.24 -0.98
CA PRO A 215 14.76 17.54 -0.26
C PRO A 215 15.76 18.30 -1.15
N THR A 216 16.57 19.17 -0.56
CA THR A 216 17.74 19.72 -1.23
C THR A 216 18.85 18.67 -1.33
N GLN A 217 19.84 18.92 -2.18
CA GLN A 217 20.97 18.01 -2.35
C GLN A 217 21.79 17.85 -1.07
N ASP A 218 22.02 18.95 -0.34
CA ASP A 218 22.75 18.93 0.93
C ASP A 218 21.96 18.15 2.01
N GLU A 219 20.64 18.33 2.05
CA GLU A 219 19.74 17.59 2.95
C GLU A 219 19.74 16.09 2.64
N ALA A 220 19.75 15.72 1.36
CA ALA A 220 19.80 14.34 0.92
C ALA A 220 21.12 13.67 1.31
N LEU A 221 22.25 14.36 1.11
CA LEU A 221 23.59 13.88 1.48
C LEU A 221 23.81 13.79 2.99
N ALA A 222 23.27 14.73 3.76
CA ALA A 222 23.38 14.75 5.21
C ALA A 222 22.42 13.78 5.91
N SER A 223 21.39 13.30 5.22
CA SER A 223 20.45 12.36 5.80
C SER A 223 21.09 10.98 5.98
N ALA A 224 20.85 10.34 7.13
CA ALA A 224 21.29 8.96 7.37
C ALA A 224 20.51 7.92 6.52
N SER A 225 19.66 8.36 5.58
CA SER A 225 18.86 7.49 4.73
C SER A 225 19.57 7.25 3.40
N PRO A 226 19.93 6.00 3.06
CA PRO A 226 20.54 5.71 1.75
C PRO A 226 19.58 5.94 0.58
N TYR A 227 18.29 6.17 0.85
CA TYR A 227 17.25 6.34 -0.16
C TYR A 227 16.96 7.81 -0.50
N LEU A 228 17.25 8.75 0.41
CA LEU A 228 16.85 10.16 0.22
C LEU A 228 17.61 10.81 -0.94
N LEU A 229 18.83 10.35 -1.22
CA LEU A 229 19.62 10.76 -2.39
C LEU A 229 18.88 10.54 -3.71
N HIS A 230 17.99 9.55 -3.76
CA HIS A 230 17.21 9.21 -4.95
C HIS A 230 15.90 10.01 -5.08
N ASP A 231 15.51 10.78 -4.04
CA ASP A 231 14.35 11.69 -4.10
C ASP A 231 14.74 13.14 -4.44
N VAL A 232 16.00 13.39 -4.82
CA VAL A 232 16.42 14.70 -5.32
C VAL A 232 16.04 14.82 -6.79
N VAL A 233 15.19 15.80 -7.12
CA VAL A 233 14.80 16.08 -8.51
C VAL A 233 16.03 16.59 -9.27
N PRO A 234 16.41 15.97 -10.41
CA PRO A 234 17.52 16.46 -11.22
C PRO A 234 17.26 17.86 -11.75
N LYS A 235 18.28 18.73 -11.72
CA LYS A 235 18.20 20.04 -12.35
C LYS A 235 18.40 19.90 -13.86
N ILE A 236 17.37 20.18 -14.65
CA ILE A 236 17.44 20.21 -16.11
C ILE A 236 17.61 21.64 -16.63
N GLU A 237 18.70 21.88 -17.36
CA GLU A 237 18.96 23.20 -17.96
C GLU A 237 18.17 23.41 -19.25
N ASN A 238 17.70 24.64 -19.44
CA ASN A 238 16.98 25.08 -20.65
C ASN A 238 15.78 24.19 -20.99
N ALA A 239 15.02 23.77 -19.97
CA ALA A 239 13.82 22.98 -20.17
C ALA A 239 12.77 23.74 -20.99
N THR A 240 12.15 23.06 -21.94
CA THR A 240 10.96 23.53 -22.64
C THR A 240 9.74 23.52 -21.71
N GLU A 241 8.65 24.15 -22.11
CA GLU A 241 7.40 24.09 -21.35
C GLU A 241 6.88 22.65 -21.23
N LEU A 242 7.02 21.87 -22.31
CA LEU A 242 6.63 20.46 -22.35
C LEU A 242 7.45 19.61 -21.36
N GLU A 243 8.77 19.82 -21.29
CA GLU A 243 9.64 19.13 -20.33
C GLU A 243 9.34 19.52 -18.87
N ARG A 244 9.01 20.80 -18.60
CA ARG A 244 8.58 21.25 -17.26
C ARG A 244 7.26 20.63 -16.84
N GLU A 245 6.30 20.54 -17.77
CA GLU A 245 5.03 19.84 -17.52
C GLU A 245 5.28 18.34 -17.25
N GLY A 246 6.17 17.74 -18.03
CA GLY A 246 6.62 16.36 -17.86
C GLY A 246 7.27 16.10 -16.51
N GLU A 247 8.14 16.99 -16.06
CA GLU A 247 8.75 16.94 -14.72
C GLU A 247 7.66 16.96 -13.65
N HIS A 248 6.75 17.94 -13.69
CA HIS A 248 5.67 18.04 -12.72
C HIS A 248 4.82 16.77 -12.66
N LEU A 249 4.43 16.24 -13.82
CA LEU A 249 3.66 15.00 -13.93
C LEU A 249 4.44 13.78 -13.44
N PHE A 250 5.72 13.67 -13.78
CA PHE A 250 6.58 12.56 -13.36
C PHE A 250 6.77 12.57 -11.85
N GLN A 251 7.10 13.73 -11.25
CA GLN A 251 7.29 13.85 -9.81
C GLN A 251 5.99 13.55 -9.04
N LYS A 252 4.84 13.95 -9.59
CA LYS A 252 3.53 13.70 -8.98
C LYS A 252 3.07 12.24 -9.05
N ASN A 253 3.39 11.53 -10.14
CA ASN A 253 2.75 10.24 -10.45
C ASN A 253 3.71 9.06 -10.60
N CYS A 254 4.97 9.31 -10.97
CA CYS A 254 5.92 8.28 -11.38
C CYS A 254 7.07 8.11 -10.37
N ALA A 255 7.59 9.22 -9.84
CA ALA A 255 8.74 9.26 -8.93
C ALA A 255 8.54 8.45 -7.64
N PHE A 256 7.28 8.23 -7.26
CA PHE A 256 6.92 7.38 -6.13
C PHE A 256 7.52 5.97 -6.23
N CYS A 257 7.50 5.36 -7.42
CA CYS A 257 8.15 4.08 -7.67
C CYS A 257 9.52 4.25 -8.36
N HIS A 258 9.61 5.17 -9.32
CA HIS A 258 10.80 5.33 -10.17
C HIS A 258 11.88 6.21 -9.56
N ALA A 259 11.72 6.69 -8.32
CA ALA A 259 12.56 7.72 -7.70
C ALA A 259 12.43 9.09 -8.40
N ALA A 260 12.74 10.18 -7.70
CA ALA A 260 12.74 11.50 -8.32
C ALA A 260 13.84 11.64 -9.38
N ASP A 261 14.96 10.93 -9.17
CA ASP A 261 16.11 10.86 -10.06
C ASP A 261 16.01 9.76 -11.14
N GLY A 262 14.87 9.06 -11.23
CA GLY A 262 14.63 8.02 -12.23
C GLY A 262 15.34 6.68 -11.97
N THR A 263 16.08 6.54 -10.86
CA THR A 263 16.86 5.33 -10.58
C THR A 263 16.02 4.14 -10.12
N GLY A 264 14.81 4.37 -9.60
CA GLY A 264 14.01 3.37 -8.90
C GLY A 264 14.60 2.91 -7.56
N LYS A 265 15.64 3.57 -7.04
CA LYS A 265 16.33 3.21 -5.79
C LYS A 265 15.85 3.98 -4.57
N ASN A 266 14.69 4.58 -4.70
CA ASN A 266 13.98 5.20 -3.61
C ASN A 266 13.43 4.08 -2.69
N TRP A 267 13.04 4.38 -1.43
CA TRP A 267 12.60 3.37 -0.45
C TRP A 267 11.52 2.42 -1.01
N ILE A 268 10.71 2.89 -1.94
CA ILE A 268 9.60 2.10 -2.46
C ILE A 268 10.08 1.21 -3.59
N GLY A 269 10.72 1.78 -4.60
CA GLY A 269 11.26 1.04 -5.73
C GLY A 269 12.29 -0.02 -5.30
N SER A 270 13.05 0.22 -4.23
CA SER A 270 13.98 -0.75 -3.65
C SER A 270 13.34 -1.95 -2.95
N PHE A 271 12.04 -1.91 -2.64
CA PHE A 271 11.34 -3.03 -1.97
C PHE A 271 10.20 -3.62 -2.83
N MET A 272 10.02 -3.14 -4.05
CA MET A 272 9.05 -3.68 -5.01
C MET A 272 9.63 -4.86 -5.79
N GLU A 273 8.82 -5.89 -6.01
CA GLU A 273 9.13 -7.00 -6.92
C GLU A 273 8.03 -7.12 -8.01
N PRO A 274 8.38 -7.06 -9.32
CA PRO A 274 9.70 -6.70 -9.83
C PRO A 274 10.03 -5.22 -9.59
N HIS A 275 11.32 -4.94 -9.41
CA HIS A 275 11.81 -3.57 -9.23
C HIS A 275 11.42 -2.67 -10.41
N PRO A 276 11.08 -1.39 -10.16
CA PRO A 276 10.96 -0.39 -11.20
C PRO A 276 12.24 -0.33 -12.02
N ARG A 277 12.08 -0.21 -13.34
CA ARG A 277 13.23 -0.09 -14.24
C ARG A 277 14.01 1.18 -13.90
N ASN A 278 15.33 1.05 -13.82
CA ASN A 278 16.23 2.20 -13.72
C ASN A 278 16.21 2.97 -15.05
N LEU A 279 15.58 4.14 -15.07
CA LEU A 279 15.43 4.99 -16.25
C LEU A 279 16.73 5.73 -16.61
N THR A 280 17.76 5.66 -15.76
CA THR A 280 19.09 6.22 -16.02
C THR A 280 20.08 5.18 -16.55
N ASP A 281 19.72 3.89 -16.56
CA ASP A 281 20.61 2.81 -17.02
C ASP A 281 20.77 2.83 -18.55
N PRO A 282 21.97 3.12 -19.08
CA PRO A 282 22.20 3.18 -20.52
C PRO A 282 21.94 1.86 -21.22
N ALA A 283 22.23 0.72 -20.59
CA ALA A 283 22.04 -0.59 -21.20
C ALA A 283 20.55 -0.87 -21.43
N PHE A 284 19.70 -0.50 -20.47
CA PHE A 284 18.25 -0.62 -20.60
C PHE A 284 17.67 0.41 -21.57
N MET A 285 18.13 1.66 -21.49
CA MET A 285 17.57 2.77 -22.26
C MET A 285 18.07 2.85 -23.71
N ALA A 286 19.17 2.17 -24.06
CA ALA A 286 19.75 2.19 -25.41
C ALA A 286 18.75 1.82 -26.54
N GLY A 287 17.79 0.95 -26.25
CA GLY A 287 16.75 0.53 -27.19
C GLY A 287 15.39 1.22 -27.00
N MET A 288 15.31 2.24 -26.13
CA MET A 288 14.07 2.94 -25.84
C MET A 288 13.86 4.10 -26.82
N THR A 289 12.68 4.15 -27.42
CA THR A 289 12.24 5.25 -28.29
C THR A 289 11.07 6.00 -27.65
N PRO A 290 10.79 7.24 -28.06
CA PRO A 290 9.61 7.98 -27.60
C PRO A 290 8.31 7.18 -27.74
N SER A 291 8.08 6.57 -28.91
CA SER A 291 6.86 5.79 -29.15
C SER A 291 6.74 4.57 -28.23
N ARG A 292 7.86 3.86 -27.97
CA ARG A 292 7.87 2.70 -27.07
C ARG A 292 7.63 3.09 -25.61
N LEU A 293 8.24 4.20 -25.17
CA LEU A 293 8.03 4.71 -23.81
C LEU A 293 6.60 5.19 -23.62
N ALA A 294 6.07 5.97 -24.58
CA ALA A 294 4.68 6.43 -24.57
C ALA A 294 3.69 5.26 -24.51
N HIS A 295 3.92 4.21 -25.31
CA HIS A 295 3.11 3.00 -25.27
C HIS A 295 3.15 2.33 -23.89
N THR A 296 4.35 2.18 -23.30
CA THR A 296 4.53 1.57 -21.97
C THR A 296 3.81 2.37 -20.89
N ILE A 297 3.87 3.71 -20.92
CA ILE A 297 3.15 4.56 -19.97
C ILE A 297 1.64 4.40 -20.16
N ARG A 298 1.16 4.45 -21.40
CA ARG A 298 -0.27 4.36 -21.71
C ARG A 298 -0.89 3.03 -21.33
N GLU A 299 -0.25 1.93 -21.74
CA GLU A 299 -0.79 0.58 -21.61
C GLU A 299 -0.31 -0.15 -20.36
N GLY A 300 0.68 0.41 -19.66
CA GLY A 300 1.32 -0.22 -18.53
C GLY A 300 2.23 -1.37 -18.93
N LEU A 301 2.71 -2.09 -17.92
CA LEU A 301 3.54 -3.27 -18.15
C LEU A 301 2.91 -4.49 -17.46
N PRO A 302 2.36 -5.44 -18.25
CA PRO A 302 1.74 -6.64 -17.71
C PRO A 302 2.67 -7.41 -16.76
N ASN A 303 2.07 -8.07 -15.76
CA ASN A 303 2.78 -8.84 -14.72
C ASN A 303 3.79 -8.03 -13.88
N THR A 304 3.62 -6.70 -13.83
CA THR A 304 4.39 -5.81 -12.95
C THR A 304 3.46 -4.87 -12.20
N SER A 305 4.03 -4.06 -11.31
CA SER A 305 3.30 -3.01 -10.61
C SER A 305 3.04 -1.76 -11.45
N MET A 306 3.64 -1.63 -12.65
CA MET A 306 3.50 -0.45 -13.51
C MET A 306 2.12 -0.41 -14.21
N PRO A 307 1.22 0.52 -13.83
CA PRO A 307 -0.11 0.64 -14.45
C PRO A 307 -0.12 1.14 -15.88
N ALA A 308 -1.26 0.89 -16.53
CA ALA A 308 -1.75 1.68 -17.65
C ALA A 308 -2.22 3.08 -17.19
N TRP A 309 -1.68 4.13 -17.79
CA TRP A 309 -2.06 5.51 -17.51
C TRP A 309 -3.03 6.14 -18.52
N LYS A 310 -3.40 5.42 -19.60
CA LYS A 310 -4.25 5.94 -20.71
C LYS A 310 -5.64 6.48 -20.32
N HIS A 311 -6.11 6.19 -19.11
CA HIS A 311 -7.40 6.67 -18.58
C HIS A 311 -7.26 7.77 -17.52
N VAL A 312 -6.01 8.12 -17.16
CA VAL A 312 -5.68 9.12 -16.16
C VAL A 312 -4.93 10.30 -16.79
N LEU A 313 -4.11 10.03 -17.80
CA LEU A 313 -3.31 11.03 -18.51
C LEU A 313 -3.82 11.20 -19.94
N GLU A 314 -3.91 12.46 -20.36
CA GLU A 314 -4.14 12.84 -21.75
C GLU A 314 -2.92 12.51 -22.62
N PRO A 315 -3.08 12.26 -23.94
CA PRO A 315 -1.95 11.95 -24.83
C PRO A 315 -0.79 12.95 -24.73
N ARG A 316 -1.10 14.26 -24.71
CA ARG A 316 -0.10 15.33 -24.55
C ARG A 316 0.67 15.23 -23.22
N GLN A 317 0.02 14.78 -22.15
CA GLN A 317 0.66 14.61 -20.85
C GLN A 317 1.62 13.41 -20.85
N VAL A 318 1.28 12.35 -21.59
CA VAL A 318 2.21 11.24 -21.82
C VAL A 318 3.43 11.72 -22.61
N ASP A 319 3.22 12.50 -23.67
CA ASP A 319 4.32 13.07 -24.47
C ASP A 319 5.22 13.99 -23.62
N ALA A 320 4.62 14.77 -22.71
CA ALA A 320 5.35 15.60 -21.76
C ALA A 320 6.26 14.77 -20.85
N ILE A 321 5.75 13.68 -20.28
CA ILE A 321 6.55 12.77 -19.44
C ILE A 321 7.66 12.12 -20.26
N VAL A 322 7.39 11.70 -21.50
CA VAL A 322 8.40 11.12 -22.40
C VAL A 322 9.53 12.11 -22.69
N ALA A 323 9.19 13.37 -22.99
CA ALA A 323 10.16 14.44 -23.22
C ALA A 323 11.03 14.67 -21.97
N TYR A 324 10.41 14.74 -20.78
CA TYR A 324 11.14 14.87 -19.52
C TYR A 324 12.08 13.69 -19.27
N VAL A 325 11.63 12.44 -19.41
CA VAL A 325 12.48 11.25 -19.23
C VAL A 325 13.68 11.27 -20.17
N GLY A 326 13.46 11.66 -21.43
CA GLY A 326 14.52 11.80 -22.43
C GLY A 326 15.55 12.89 -22.10
N LYS A 327 15.10 13.98 -21.48
CA LYS A 327 15.94 15.12 -21.11
C LYS A 327 16.68 14.92 -19.78
N ALA A 328 15.99 14.36 -18.79
CA ALA A 328 16.45 14.30 -17.40
C ALA A 328 17.29 13.05 -17.09
N PHE A 329 16.98 11.90 -17.70
CA PHE A 329 17.56 10.62 -17.31
C PHE A 329 18.42 9.98 -18.39
N HIS A 330 17.92 9.89 -19.62
CA HIS A 330 18.68 9.33 -20.73
C HIS A 330 18.09 9.75 -22.08
N PRO A 331 18.88 10.28 -23.03
CA PRO A 331 18.40 10.61 -24.37
C PRO A 331 17.73 9.41 -25.05
N LEU A 332 16.52 9.60 -25.55
CA LEU A 332 15.80 8.54 -26.26
C LEU A 332 16.24 8.50 -27.72
N LYS A 333 16.31 7.29 -28.28
CA LYS A 333 16.59 7.12 -29.71
C LYS A 333 15.38 7.60 -30.51
N GLY A 334 15.61 8.33 -31.60
CA GLY A 334 14.53 8.67 -32.54
C GLY A 334 13.76 7.42 -33.00
N ASP A 335 12.48 7.60 -33.27
CA ASP A 335 11.61 6.54 -33.80
C ASP A 335 12.06 6.07 -35.20
#